data_AF-A0A7W1HC13-F1
#
_entry.id   AF-A0A7W1HC13-F1
#
_cell.length_a   1.000
_cell.length_b   1.000
_cell.length_c   1.000
_cell.angle_alpha   90.00
_cell.angle_beta   90.00
_cell.angle_gamma   90.00
#
_symmetry.space_group_name_H-M   'P 1'
#
loop_
_entity.id
_entity.type
_entity.pdbx_description
1 polymer ?
#
loop_
_entity_poly.entity_id
_entity_poly.type
_entity_poly.pdbx_seq_one_letter_code
_entity_poly.pdbx_strand_id
1 'polypeptide(L)'
;MNWSSWLLWGFVATLVLTTIMAGSQGLRLTRMNLPYMLGAMFTPNRDRAKLVGLGVHVLNGWLFSLLYVAAFHEWGQATWWAGAGIGFVHAAVVLIMGMRLLPGLHPRMASEQQGPTVTRQLEPPGFLALNYGYQTPVSVLLAHLVYGMILGAFYTLPVS
;
A
#
# COMPACT_ATOMS: atom_id res chain seq x y z
N MET A 1 3.77 24.87 0.15
CA MET A 1 3.93 23.40 0.08
C MET A 1 5.11 23.07 -0.82
N ASN A 2 6.07 22.24 -0.37
CA ASN A 2 7.23 21.85 -1.17
C ASN A 2 6.85 20.71 -2.13
N TRP A 3 6.36 21.06 -3.32
CA TRP A 3 5.80 20.12 -4.28
C TRP A 3 6.80 19.04 -4.72
N SER A 4 8.06 19.43 -4.95
CA SER A 4 9.13 18.51 -5.36
C SER A 4 9.43 17.47 -4.29
N SER A 5 9.39 17.86 -3.00
CA SER A 5 9.72 16.98 -1.89
C SER A 5 8.71 15.84 -1.74
N TRP A 6 7.41 16.14 -1.71
CA TRP A 6 6.40 15.10 -1.50
C TRP A 6 6.21 14.21 -2.73
N LEU A 7 6.40 14.73 -3.95
CA LEU A 7 6.39 13.93 -5.18
C LEU A 7 7.56 12.95 -5.20
N LEU A 8 8.78 13.43 -4.95
CA LEU A 8 9.98 12.60 -4.95
C LEU A 8 9.94 11.55 -3.83
N TRP A 9 9.73 11.98 -2.59
CA TRP A 9 9.80 11.07 -1.46
C TRP A 9 8.56 10.18 -1.35
N GLY A 10 7.40 10.62 -1.83
CA GLY A 10 6.24 9.74 -2.02
C GLY A 10 6.55 8.63 -3.02
N PHE A 11 7.13 8.97 -4.17
CA PHE A 11 7.54 7.99 -5.17
C PHE A 11 8.58 6.99 -4.62
N VAL A 12 9.66 7.50 -4.01
CA VAL A 12 10.72 6.67 -3.42
C VAL A 12 10.17 5.77 -2.32
N ALA A 13 9.38 6.31 -1.39
CA ALA A 13 8.77 5.54 -0.31
C ALA A 13 7.88 4.42 -0.86
N THR A 14 7.07 4.70 -1.89
CA THR A 14 6.23 3.68 -2.52
C THR A 14 7.03 2.61 -3.24
N LEU A 15 8.12 2.97 -3.94
CA LEU A 15 9.00 1.96 -4.55
C LEU A 15 9.64 1.06 -3.49
N VAL A 16 10.10 1.63 -2.38
CA VAL A 16 10.68 0.85 -1.27
C VAL A 16 9.63 -0.07 -0.65
N LEU A 17 8.43 0.45 -0.34
CA LEU A 17 7.30 -0.35 0.17
C LEU A 17 6.98 -1.50 -0.80
N THR A 18 6.85 -1.20 -2.11
CA THR A 18 6.55 -2.21 -3.13
C THR A 18 7.64 -3.27 -3.21
N THR A 19 8.90 -2.86 -3.09
CA THR A 19 10.05 -3.77 -3.07
C THR A 19 10.04 -4.67 -1.84
N ILE A 20 9.71 -4.15 -0.66
CA ILE A 20 9.55 -4.96 0.57
C ILE A 20 8.43 -6.00 0.38
N MET A 21 7.31 -5.60 -0.21
CA MET A 21 6.18 -6.50 -0.47
C MET A 21 6.51 -7.56 -1.52
N ALA A 22 7.12 -7.17 -2.64
CA ALA A 22 7.56 -8.09 -3.68
C ALA A 22 8.66 -9.04 -3.18
N GLY A 23 9.60 -8.54 -2.38
CA GLY A 23 10.62 -9.32 -1.71
C GLY A 23 10.02 -10.32 -0.73
N SER A 24 9.05 -9.90 0.09
CA SER A 24 8.31 -10.78 1.00
C SER A 24 7.58 -11.89 0.23
N GLN A 25 7.02 -11.58 -0.95
CA GLN A 25 6.42 -12.58 -1.82
C GLN A 25 7.47 -13.56 -2.37
N GLY A 26 8.61 -13.05 -2.85
CA GLY A 26 9.72 -13.88 -3.36
C GLY A 26 10.33 -14.81 -2.30
N LEU A 27 10.38 -14.34 -1.05
CA LEU A 27 10.79 -15.11 0.13
C LEU A 27 9.69 -16.03 0.68
N ARG A 28 8.51 -16.07 0.03
CA ARG A 28 7.34 -16.88 0.41
C ARG A 28 6.73 -16.56 1.77
N LEU A 29 6.98 -15.37 2.31
CA LEU A 29 6.35 -14.90 3.54
C LEU A 29 4.87 -14.55 3.31
N THR A 30 4.53 -14.10 2.10
CA THR A 30 3.15 -13.86 1.67
C THR A 30 2.93 -14.40 0.26
N ARG A 31 1.71 -14.86 -0.02
CA ARG A 31 1.24 -15.15 -1.38
C ARG A 31 0.74 -13.89 -2.09
N MET A 32 0.57 -12.80 -1.36
CA MET A 32 -0.03 -11.58 -1.87
C MET A 32 0.89 -10.94 -2.92
N ASN A 33 0.33 -10.68 -4.11
CA ASN A 33 0.98 -9.89 -5.14
C ASN A 33 0.19 -8.59 -5.33
N LEU A 34 0.60 -7.54 -4.62
CA LEU A 34 -0.14 -6.28 -4.61
C LEU A 34 -0.21 -5.60 -6.00
N PRO A 35 0.87 -5.54 -6.81
CA PRO A 35 0.78 -5.02 -8.17
C PRO A 35 -0.21 -5.80 -9.04
N TYR A 36 -0.18 -7.14 -9.01
CA TYR A 36 -1.14 -7.94 -9.76
C TYR A 36 -2.57 -7.71 -9.28
N MET A 37 -2.79 -7.66 -7.96
CA MET A 37 -4.12 -7.42 -7.37
C MET A 37 -4.68 -6.07 -7.82
N LEU A 38 -3.92 -4.98 -7.72
CA LEU A 38 -4.40 -3.66 -8.15
C LEU A 38 -4.65 -3.58 -9.66
N GLY A 39 -3.72 -4.11 -10.47
CA GLY A 39 -3.87 -3.99 -11.92
C GLY A 39 -4.92 -4.93 -12.52
N ALA A 40 -5.24 -6.03 -11.84
CA ALA A 40 -6.33 -6.92 -12.24
C ALA A 40 -7.70 -6.23 -12.19
N MET A 41 -7.83 -5.09 -11.48
CA MET A 41 -9.04 -4.26 -11.56
C MET A 41 -9.28 -3.70 -12.97
N PHE A 42 -8.20 -3.47 -13.74
CA PHE A 42 -8.25 -2.72 -15.01
C PHE A 42 -8.00 -3.59 -16.23
N THR A 43 -7.34 -4.76 -16.08
CA THR A 43 -7.02 -5.63 -17.20
C THR A 43 -7.08 -7.11 -16.83
N PRO A 44 -7.65 -7.98 -17.70
CA PRO A 44 -7.61 -9.43 -17.51
C PRO A 44 -6.25 -10.05 -17.83
N ASN A 45 -5.41 -9.38 -18.64
CA ASN A 45 -4.09 -9.87 -19.00
C ASN A 45 -3.15 -9.80 -17.79
N ARG A 46 -2.64 -10.96 -17.34
CA ARG A 46 -1.87 -11.09 -16.09
C ARG A 46 -0.52 -10.39 -16.13
N ASP A 47 0.14 -10.36 -17.28
CA ASP A 47 1.44 -9.71 -17.44
C ASP A 47 1.29 -8.20 -17.40
N ARG A 48 0.28 -7.68 -18.11
CA ARG A 48 -0.06 -6.25 -18.09
C ARG A 48 -0.59 -5.80 -16.73
N ALA A 49 -1.34 -6.66 -16.03
CA ALA A 49 -1.89 -6.34 -14.71
C ALA A 49 -0.80 -5.96 -13.71
N LYS A 50 0.35 -6.66 -13.69
CA LYS A 50 1.45 -6.29 -12.77
C LYS A 50 1.99 -4.88 -13.04
N LEU A 51 2.18 -4.53 -14.31
CA LEU A 51 2.70 -3.22 -14.71
C LEU A 51 1.69 -2.10 -14.43
N VAL A 52 0.42 -2.31 -14.81
CA VAL A 52 -0.67 -1.36 -14.54
C VAL A 52 -0.83 -1.15 -13.05
N GLY A 53 -0.84 -2.23 -12.27
CA GLY A 53 -1.01 -2.14 -10.83
C GLY A 53 0.18 -1.52 -10.10
N LEU A 54 1.41 -1.67 -10.62
CA LEU A 54 2.56 -0.90 -10.12
C LEU A 54 2.32 0.61 -10.32
N GLY A 55 1.84 1.02 -11.50
CA GLY A 55 1.49 2.42 -11.77
C GLY A 55 0.39 2.93 -10.83
N VAL A 56 -0.68 2.16 -10.67
CA VAL A 56 -1.78 2.47 -9.72
C VAL A 56 -1.25 2.57 -8.28
N HIS A 57 -0.32 1.69 -7.89
CA HIS A 57 0.24 1.71 -6.55
C HIS A 57 1.11 2.96 -6.31
N VAL A 58 1.87 3.41 -7.31
CA VAL A 58 2.61 4.69 -7.25
C VAL A 58 1.65 5.88 -7.10
N LEU A 59 0.55 5.91 -7.88
CA LEU A 59 -0.47 6.95 -7.76
C LEU A 59 -1.11 6.97 -6.36
N ASN A 60 -1.46 5.79 -5.83
CA ASN A 60 -1.95 5.66 -4.46
C ASN A 60 -0.90 6.14 -3.45
N GLY A 61 0.36 5.80 -3.66
CA GLY A 61 1.49 6.28 -2.89
C GLY A 61 1.51 7.79 -2.75
N TRP A 62 1.45 8.51 -3.87
CA TRP A 62 1.34 9.96 -3.88
C TRP A 62 0.09 10.48 -3.17
N LEU A 63 -1.06 9.85 -3.38
CA LEU A 63 -2.28 10.24 -2.67
C LEU A 63 -2.12 10.10 -1.15
N PHE A 64 -1.54 9.00 -0.68
CA PHE A 64 -1.28 8.80 0.75
C PHE A 64 -0.18 9.72 1.27
N SER A 65 0.87 10.03 0.50
CA SER A 65 1.93 10.94 0.96
C SER A 65 1.40 12.34 1.27
N LEU A 66 0.37 12.81 0.56
CA LEU A 66 -0.31 14.07 0.87
C LEU A 66 -0.92 14.08 2.28
N LEU A 67 -1.47 12.96 2.75
CA LEU A 67 -1.99 12.86 4.12
C LEU A 67 -0.89 12.97 5.18
N TYR A 68 0.30 12.40 4.90
CA TYR A 68 1.46 12.52 5.79
C TYR A 68 1.96 13.97 5.81
N VAL A 69 2.05 14.60 4.64
CA VAL A 69 2.44 16.00 4.50
C VAL A 69 1.48 16.92 5.26
N ALA A 70 0.17 16.68 5.16
CA ALA A 70 -0.82 17.43 5.91
C ALA A 70 -0.59 17.31 7.42
N ALA A 71 -0.39 16.08 7.94
CA ALA A 71 -0.09 15.86 9.35
C ALA A 71 1.21 16.57 9.79
N PHE A 72 2.27 16.51 8.99
CA PHE A 72 3.53 17.19 9.30
C PHE A 72 3.41 18.72 9.31
N HIS A 73 2.57 19.28 8.43
CA HIS A 73 2.26 20.71 8.43
C HIS A 73 1.50 21.12 9.68
N GLU A 74 0.48 20.36 10.07
CA GLU A 74 -0.28 20.62 11.31
C GLU A 74 0.59 20.51 12.57
N TRP A 75 1.56 19.59 12.59
CA TRP A 75 2.46 19.41 13.73
C TRP A 75 3.66 20.37 13.73
N GLY A 76 3.90 21.09 12.63
CA GLY A 76 5.07 21.95 12.46
C GLY A 76 6.41 21.20 12.44
N GLN A 77 6.39 19.87 12.35
CA GLN A 77 7.59 19.03 12.30
C GLN A 77 7.38 17.77 11.46
N ALA A 78 8.44 17.37 10.74
CA ALA A 78 8.54 16.09 10.05
C ALA A 78 9.73 15.32 10.64
N THR A 79 9.47 14.19 11.30
CA THR A 79 10.51 13.32 11.85
C THR A 79 10.24 11.89 11.42
N TRP A 80 11.31 11.08 11.29
CA TRP A 80 11.20 9.69 10.85
C TRP A 80 10.27 8.85 11.74
N TRP A 81 10.28 9.07 13.05
CA TRP A 81 9.46 8.33 14.00
C TRP A 81 7.99 8.80 13.97
N ALA A 82 7.72 10.10 13.77
CA ALA A 82 6.36 10.59 13.56
C ALA A 82 5.78 10.01 12.26
N GLY A 83 6.59 9.98 11.20
CA GLY A 83 6.26 9.30 9.95
C GLY A 83 5.99 7.80 10.14
N ALA A 84 6.81 7.10 10.92
CA ALA A 84 6.57 5.70 11.28
C ALA A 84 5.23 5.51 12.02
N GLY A 85 4.90 6.43 12.94
CA GLY A 85 3.62 6.43 13.65
C GLY A 85 2.41 6.55 12.71
N ILE A 86 2.46 7.47 11.74
CA ILE A 86 1.44 7.55 10.68
C ILE A 86 1.45 6.25 9.84
N GLY A 87 2.62 5.71 9.52
CA GLY A 87 2.83 4.40 8.88
C GLY A 87 2.09 3.26 9.57
N PHE A 88 2.16 3.21 10.89
CA PHE A 88 1.44 2.22 11.68
C PHE A 88 -0.07 2.34 11.53
N VAL A 89 -0.61 3.56 11.68
CA VAL A 89 -2.06 3.82 11.53
C VAL A 89 -2.52 3.49 10.11
N HIS A 90 -1.75 3.89 9.11
CA HIS A 90 -2.02 3.59 7.71
C HIS A 90 -2.06 2.07 7.46
N ALA A 91 -1.07 1.32 7.97
CA ALA A 91 -1.06 -0.13 7.88
C ALA A 91 -2.29 -0.76 8.54
N ALA A 92 -2.66 -0.28 9.74
CA ALA A 92 -3.82 -0.78 10.47
C ALA A 92 -5.13 -0.54 9.68
N VAL A 93 -5.32 0.65 9.12
CA VAL A 93 -6.47 0.96 8.27
C VAL A 93 -6.51 0.06 7.04
N VAL A 94 -5.38 -0.10 6.35
CA VAL A 94 -5.29 -0.97 5.17
C VAL A 94 -5.60 -2.43 5.52
N LEU A 95 -5.02 -2.97 6.60
CA LEU A 95 -5.17 -4.37 7.01
C LEU A 95 -6.54 -4.70 7.60
N ILE A 96 -7.12 -3.80 8.40
CA ILE A 96 -8.37 -4.05 9.12
C ILE A 96 -9.58 -3.68 8.24
N MET A 97 -9.54 -2.50 7.62
CA MET A 97 -10.65 -1.97 6.83
C MET A 97 -10.45 -2.21 5.33
N GLY A 98 -9.30 -1.82 4.79
CA GLY A 98 -9.03 -1.91 3.35
C GLY A 98 -9.19 -3.33 2.80
N MET A 99 -8.61 -4.32 3.48
CA MET A 99 -8.68 -5.73 3.08
C MET A 99 -10.11 -6.27 2.99
N ARG A 100 -11.02 -5.79 3.84
CA ARG A 100 -12.43 -6.20 3.85
C ARG A 100 -13.28 -5.48 2.81
N LEU A 101 -12.89 -4.27 2.42
CA LEU A 101 -13.59 -3.49 1.38
C LEU A 101 -13.16 -3.89 -0.04
N LEU A 102 -11.94 -4.40 -0.21
CA LEU A 102 -11.39 -4.80 -1.50
C LEU A 102 -12.32 -5.71 -2.33
N PRO A 103 -12.93 -6.78 -1.79
CA PRO A 103 -13.86 -7.61 -2.55
C PRO A 103 -15.06 -6.87 -3.16
N GLY A 104 -15.55 -5.82 -2.50
CA GLY A 104 -16.66 -5.01 -3.01
C GLY A 104 -16.25 -4.03 -4.11
N LEU A 105 -14.98 -3.62 -4.13
CA LEU A 105 -14.43 -2.68 -5.12
C LEU A 105 -13.78 -3.39 -6.31
N HIS A 106 -13.34 -4.64 -6.12
CA HIS A 106 -12.48 -5.33 -7.06
C HIS A 106 -13.28 -6.25 -8.01
N PRO A 107 -13.41 -5.93 -9.31
CA PRO A 107 -14.33 -6.62 -10.23
C PRO A 107 -14.04 -8.11 -10.43
N ARG A 108 -12.79 -8.54 -10.20
CA ARG A 108 -12.33 -9.93 -10.37
C ARG A 108 -12.03 -10.67 -9.06
N MET A 109 -12.45 -10.15 -7.92
CA MET A 109 -12.22 -10.76 -6.62
C MET A 109 -13.50 -11.42 -6.12
N ALA A 110 -13.37 -12.65 -5.61
CA ALA A 110 -14.44 -13.31 -4.87
C ALA A 110 -14.65 -12.59 -3.52
N SER A 111 -15.70 -12.94 -2.78
CA SER A 111 -15.94 -12.39 -1.45
C SER A 111 -16.04 -13.50 -0.42
N GLU A 112 -15.98 -13.15 0.87
CA GLU A 112 -16.16 -14.13 1.95
C GLU A 112 -17.58 -14.74 1.94
N GLN A 113 -18.54 -14.06 1.32
CA GLN A 113 -19.94 -14.51 1.21
C GLN A 113 -20.22 -15.28 -0.07
N GLN A 114 -19.41 -15.08 -1.13
CA GLN A 114 -19.62 -15.66 -2.45
C GLN A 114 -18.30 -16.20 -2.98
N GLY A 115 -18.25 -17.51 -3.20
CA GLY A 115 -17.09 -18.20 -3.73
C GLY A 115 -16.69 -17.77 -5.16
N PRO A 116 -15.59 -18.33 -5.69
CA PRO A 116 -15.08 -17.95 -6.99
C PRO A 116 -16.07 -18.20 -8.14
N THR A 117 -16.08 -17.30 -9.11
CA THR A 117 -16.82 -17.45 -10.38
C THR A 117 -15.87 -17.32 -11.56
N VAL A 118 -16.37 -17.55 -12.78
CA VAL A 118 -15.56 -17.41 -14.01
C VAL A 118 -14.91 -16.02 -14.11
N THR A 119 -15.57 -14.97 -13.64
CA THR A 119 -15.05 -13.59 -13.65
C THR A 119 -14.34 -13.19 -12.37
N ARG A 120 -14.69 -13.79 -11.22
CA ARG A 120 -14.14 -13.49 -9.88
C ARG A 120 -13.26 -14.63 -9.38
N GLN A 121 -12.00 -14.61 -9.78
CA GLN A 121 -11.03 -15.69 -9.50
C GLN A 121 -10.01 -15.32 -8.42
N LEU A 122 -9.88 -14.05 -8.03
CA LEU A 122 -8.96 -13.66 -6.96
C LEU A 122 -9.56 -13.98 -5.59
N GLU A 123 -8.75 -14.58 -4.74
CA GLU A 123 -9.07 -14.81 -3.34
C GLU A 123 -9.27 -13.46 -2.60
N PRO A 124 -10.34 -13.28 -1.81
CA PRO A 124 -10.45 -12.12 -0.94
C PRO A 124 -9.34 -12.14 0.11
N PRO A 125 -8.70 -11.01 0.45
CA PRO A 125 -7.63 -11.02 1.44
C PRO A 125 -8.06 -11.46 2.84
N GLY A 126 -9.34 -11.25 3.20
CA GLY A 126 -9.85 -11.51 4.54
C GLY A 126 -9.32 -10.52 5.58
N PHE A 127 -9.61 -10.80 6.86
CA PHE A 127 -9.10 -9.96 7.96
C PHE A 127 -7.57 -9.98 8.00
N LEU A 128 -6.94 -8.80 8.07
CA LEU A 128 -5.48 -8.63 8.06
C LEU A 128 -4.77 -9.26 6.86
N ALA A 129 -5.46 -9.52 5.75
CA ALA A 129 -4.92 -10.24 4.60
C ALA A 129 -4.46 -11.69 4.91
N LEU A 130 -5.00 -12.32 5.94
CA LEU A 130 -4.56 -13.65 6.40
C LEU A 130 -4.78 -14.77 5.37
N ASN A 131 -5.72 -14.62 4.44
CA ASN A 131 -5.92 -15.59 3.36
C ASN A 131 -4.68 -15.65 2.43
N TYR A 132 -3.83 -14.62 2.43
CA TYR A 132 -2.55 -14.63 1.71
C TYR A 132 -1.36 -15.14 2.53
N GLY A 133 -1.58 -15.55 3.79
CA GLY A 133 -0.57 -16.14 4.68
C GLY A 133 -0.38 -15.36 5.98
N TYR A 134 -0.02 -16.07 7.05
CA TYR A 134 0.08 -15.52 8.41
C TYR A 134 1.14 -14.42 8.59
N GLN A 135 2.16 -14.35 7.72
CA GLN A 135 3.17 -13.29 7.76
C GLN A 135 2.80 -12.07 6.90
N THR A 136 1.72 -12.15 6.11
CA THR A 136 1.23 -11.02 5.30
C THR A 136 0.98 -9.75 6.12
N PRO A 137 0.32 -9.79 7.29
CA PRO A 137 0.14 -8.60 8.12
C PRO A 137 1.48 -7.96 8.53
N VAL A 138 2.48 -8.80 8.87
CA VAL A 138 3.81 -8.34 9.28
C VAL A 138 4.54 -7.68 8.12
N SER A 139 4.53 -8.29 6.93
CA SER A 139 5.11 -7.70 5.72
C SER A 139 4.46 -6.35 5.37
N VAL A 140 3.13 -6.27 5.40
CA VAL A 140 2.39 -5.02 5.13
C VAL A 140 2.74 -3.96 6.17
N LEU A 141 2.71 -4.30 7.46
CA LEU A 141 3.05 -3.38 8.54
C LEU A 141 4.48 -2.83 8.36
N LEU A 142 5.46 -3.71 8.19
CA LEU A 142 6.86 -3.31 8.00
C LEU A 142 7.01 -2.37 6.80
N ALA A 143 6.38 -2.71 5.67
CA ALA A 143 6.48 -1.90 4.46
C ALA A 143 5.88 -0.49 4.64
N HIS A 144 4.78 -0.36 5.40
CA HIS A 144 4.15 0.93 5.70
C HIS A 144 4.89 1.73 6.78
N LEU A 145 5.51 1.07 7.76
CA LEU A 145 6.40 1.73 8.70
C LEU A 145 7.59 2.36 7.96
N VAL A 146 8.23 1.61 7.06
CA VAL A 146 9.35 2.11 6.24
C VAL A 146 8.91 3.24 5.31
N TYR A 147 7.75 3.11 4.67
CA TYR A 147 7.15 4.18 3.88
C TYR A 147 7.01 5.48 4.68
N GLY A 148 6.46 5.38 5.89
CA GLY A 148 6.30 6.51 6.79
C GLY A 148 7.63 7.09 7.27
N MET A 149 8.60 6.23 7.62
CA MET A 149 9.95 6.67 8.02
C MET A 149 10.64 7.46 6.93
N ILE A 150 10.56 7.03 5.66
CA ILE A 150 11.14 7.74 4.52
C ILE A 150 10.51 9.13 4.39
N LEU A 151 9.17 9.22 4.40
CA LEU A 151 8.50 10.50 4.32
C LEU A 151 8.88 11.42 5.49
N GLY A 152 8.85 10.91 6.72
CA GLY A 152 9.19 11.70 7.91
C GLY A 152 10.66 12.11 8.00
N ALA A 153 11.57 11.31 7.45
CA ALA A 153 13.02 11.61 7.46
C ALA A 153 13.41 12.66 6.41
N PHE A 154 12.77 12.63 5.24
CA PHE A 154 13.25 13.37 4.08
C PHE A 154 12.30 14.46 3.57
N TYR A 155 11.04 14.47 4.04
CA TYR A 155 10.15 15.59 3.74
C TYR A 155 10.64 16.86 4.45
N THR A 156 10.81 17.93 3.69
CA THR A 156 11.24 19.23 4.22
C THR A 156 10.05 20.17 4.31
N LEU A 157 9.79 20.64 5.53
CA LEU A 157 8.82 21.70 5.75
C LEU A 157 9.34 22.99 5.08
N PRO A 158 8.47 23.73 4.36
CA PRO A 158 8.83 25.05 3.88
C PRO A 158 9.21 25.93 5.08
N VAL A 159 10.34 26.63 5.00
CA VAL A 159 10.64 27.69 5.96
C VAL A 159 9.64 28.81 5.73
N SER A 160 8.85 29.15 6.76
CA SER A 160 7.93 30.27 6.76
C SER A 160 8.66 31.60 6.76
#